data_AF-A0A831RDG0-F1
#
_entry.id   AF-A0A831RDG0-F1
#
_cell.length_a   1.000
_cell.length_b   1.000
_cell.length_c   1.000
_cell.angle_alpha   90.00
_cell.angle_beta   90.00
_cell.angle_gamma   90.00
#
_symmetry.space_group_name_H-M   'P 1'
#
loop_
_entity.id
_entity.type
_entity.pdbx_description
1 polymer ?
#
loop_
_entity_poly.entity_id
_entity_poly.type
_entity_poly.pdbx_seq_one_letter_code
_entity_poly.pdbx_strand_id
1 'polypeptide(L)'
;MAEKQPPQTEHFTLIDERTEQRYRQPLLHGTMGPPAIDIRNFYSTAGVLTYDPGFTSTASCKSAITFIDGEKGVLLYRGYPIQELAAHSDYMEVCYLLLYGELPSPAEKAEFVNDIKHHTLLHDQLMLFFRGFTRSAHPMAIMVGVVGALSAFYHEDTDIYDPEQRMLAAYRIIAKMPTIGAYAYRYTIGRPFVYPRNDFSYAENLLYMTFSVPSEEYQPNPVLVKALDRILILHADHEQNASTSTVRLAGSSGANPFACIAAGIASLWGPAHGGANEAVLKMLMEIGDKRRIPEYIARAKDKNDPFRLMGFGHRVYKSYDPRAEIMRQTCYEV
;
A
#
# COMPACT_ATOMS: atom_id res chain seq x y z
N MET A 1 36.57 -22.53 -15.13
CA MET A 1 36.29 -21.71 -13.94
C MET A 1 36.80 -20.31 -14.24
N ALA A 2 35.92 -19.38 -14.62
CA ALA A 2 36.32 -17.99 -14.80
C ALA A 2 36.28 -17.32 -13.43
N GLU A 3 37.44 -16.89 -12.93
CA GLU A 3 37.56 -16.06 -11.74
C GLU A 3 36.75 -14.78 -11.96
N LYS A 4 35.65 -14.62 -11.22
CA LYS A 4 34.98 -13.31 -11.10
C LYS A 4 35.95 -12.38 -10.39
N GLN A 5 36.52 -11.42 -11.14
CA GLN A 5 37.20 -10.27 -10.55
C GLN A 5 36.30 -9.66 -9.46
N PRO A 6 36.83 -9.31 -8.28
CA PRO A 6 36.05 -8.62 -7.26
C PRO A 6 35.48 -7.32 -7.87
N PRO A 7 34.22 -6.96 -7.59
CA PRO A 7 33.62 -5.77 -8.17
C PRO A 7 34.47 -4.56 -7.82
N GLN A 8 34.97 -3.88 -8.85
CA GLN A 8 35.73 -2.64 -8.70
C GLN A 8 34.83 -1.64 -7.96
N THR A 9 35.20 -1.29 -6.72
CA THR A 9 34.37 -0.41 -5.90
C THR A 9 34.39 0.98 -6.52
N GLU A 10 33.28 1.36 -7.15
CA GLU A 10 33.08 2.70 -7.67
C GLU A 10 32.87 3.69 -6.50
N HIS A 11 33.30 4.93 -6.70
CA HIS A 11 33.21 5.95 -5.66
C HIS A 11 32.75 7.28 -6.25
N PHE A 12 32.01 8.03 -5.46
CA PHE A 12 31.66 9.42 -5.72
C PHE A 12 32.50 10.33 -4.82
N THR A 13 33.09 11.39 -5.38
CA THR A 13 33.93 12.32 -4.60
C THR A 13 33.19 13.62 -4.37
N LEU A 14 33.03 14.00 -3.09
CA LEU A 14 32.57 15.31 -2.65
C LEU A 14 33.77 16.15 -2.25
N ILE A 15 33.80 17.43 -2.63
CA ILE A 15 34.89 18.35 -2.30
C ILE A 15 34.32 19.48 -1.45
N ASP A 16 34.88 19.70 -0.27
CA ASP A 16 34.57 20.89 0.54
C ASP A 16 35.50 22.03 0.10
N GLU A 17 34.96 22.99 -0.65
CA GLU A 17 35.73 24.12 -1.18
C GLU A 17 36.30 25.05 -0.08
N ARG A 18 35.77 24.99 1.15
CA ARG A 18 36.27 25.80 2.28
C ARG A 18 37.60 25.29 2.81
N THR A 19 37.80 23.97 2.75
CA THR A 19 38.96 23.26 3.33
C THR A 19 39.81 22.55 2.27
N GLU A 20 39.35 22.53 1.02
CA GLU A 20 39.86 21.73 -0.10
C GLU A 20 39.89 20.21 0.17
N GLN A 21 39.25 19.76 1.25
CA GLN A 21 39.23 18.36 1.64
C GLN A 21 38.33 17.55 0.69
N ARG A 22 38.84 16.39 0.25
CA ARG A 22 38.12 15.46 -0.64
C ARG A 22 37.58 14.28 0.16
N TYR A 23 36.28 14.06 0.07
CA TYR A 23 35.58 12.95 0.71
C TYR A 23 35.16 11.95 -0.36
N ARG A 24 35.80 10.78 -0.36
CA ARG A 24 35.52 9.70 -1.30
C ARG A 24 34.50 8.76 -0.70
N GLN A 25 33.27 8.78 -1.19
CA GLN A 25 32.17 7.95 -0.71
C GLN A 25 31.95 6.73 -1.64
N PRO A 26 31.73 5.52 -1.10
CA PRO A 26 31.38 4.36 -1.91
C PRO A 26 30.05 4.55 -2.65
N LEU A 27 29.95 4.01 -3.86
CA LEU A 27 28.66 3.82 -4.55
C LEU A 27 28.10 2.43 -4.23
N LEU A 28 26.86 2.40 -3.76
CA LEU A 28 26.10 1.18 -3.50
C LEU A 28 25.20 0.88 -4.70
N HIS A 29 25.34 -0.32 -5.24
CA HIS A 29 24.56 -0.78 -6.39
C HIS A 29 23.49 -1.79 -5.96
N GLY A 30 22.27 -1.59 -6.44
CA GLY A 30 21.20 -2.58 -6.37
C GLY A 30 21.24 -3.53 -7.56
N THR A 31 20.38 -4.55 -7.55
CA THR A 31 20.16 -5.41 -8.74
C THR A 31 19.52 -4.61 -9.89
N MET A 32 18.70 -3.61 -9.57
CA MET A 32 18.01 -2.73 -10.50
C MET A 32 17.98 -1.31 -9.92
N GLY A 33 17.84 -0.30 -10.79
CA GLY A 33 17.78 1.11 -10.41
C GLY A 33 19.15 1.81 -10.37
N PRO A 34 19.17 3.11 -10.05
CA PRO A 34 20.39 3.90 -9.98
C PRO A 34 21.24 3.55 -8.74
N PRO A 35 22.56 3.77 -8.77
CA PRO A 35 23.40 3.63 -7.59
C PRO A 35 23.13 4.74 -6.56
N ALA A 36 23.36 4.42 -5.29
CA ALA A 36 23.25 5.38 -4.18
C ALA A 36 24.65 5.71 -3.60
N ILE A 37 24.87 6.98 -3.25
CA ILE A 37 26.09 7.39 -2.54
C ILE A 37 25.93 7.00 -1.06
N ASP A 38 26.88 6.23 -0.53
CA ASP A 38 26.87 5.89 0.90
C ASP A 38 27.32 7.07 1.76
N ILE A 39 26.38 7.66 2.50
CA ILE A 39 26.63 8.81 3.37
C ILE A 39 26.51 8.48 4.87
N ARG A 40 26.51 7.19 5.26
CA ARG A 40 26.30 6.78 6.66
C ARG A 40 27.30 7.39 7.65
N ASN A 41 28.55 7.54 7.23
CA ASN A 41 29.62 8.13 8.04
C ASN A 41 29.93 9.59 7.64
N PHE A 42 29.10 10.22 6.81
CA PHE A 42 29.44 11.52 6.23
C PHE A 42 29.48 12.63 7.30
N TYR A 43 28.54 12.63 8.24
CA TYR A 43 28.55 13.61 9.33
C TYR A 43 29.77 13.45 10.25
N SER A 44 30.12 12.22 10.64
CA SER A 44 31.27 11.99 11.53
C SER A 44 32.61 12.27 10.87
N THR A 45 32.71 12.17 9.54
CA THR A 45 33.95 12.39 8.79
C THR A 45 34.08 13.81 8.23
N ALA A 46 32.98 14.44 7.81
CA ALA A 46 32.98 15.74 7.15
C ALA A 46 32.35 16.87 8.00
N GLY A 47 31.70 16.55 9.12
CA GLY A 47 31.06 17.55 9.99
C GLY A 47 29.86 18.28 9.36
N VAL A 48 29.29 17.72 8.29
CA VAL A 48 28.16 18.32 7.55
C VAL A 48 27.05 17.31 7.33
N LEU A 49 25.82 17.81 7.16
CA LEU A 49 24.63 17.02 6.84
C LEU A 49 24.21 17.27 5.39
N THR A 50 23.54 16.29 4.78
CA THR A 50 22.79 16.53 3.55
C THR A 50 21.45 17.21 3.90
N TYR A 51 20.94 18.02 2.98
CA TYR A 51 19.66 18.70 3.15
C TYR A 51 18.73 18.32 1.99
N ASP A 52 17.77 17.43 2.27
CA ASP A 52 16.80 16.92 1.29
C ASP A 52 15.38 16.84 1.90
N PRO A 53 14.72 17.98 2.14
CA PRO A 53 13.33 18.00 2.61
C PRO A 53 12.42 17.22 1.65
N GLY A 54 11.78 16.19 2.18
CA GLY A 54 10.90 15.30 1.40
C GLY A 54 11.60 14.09 0.78
N PHE A 55 12.87 13.84 1.11
CA PHE A 55 13.63 12.64 0.72
C PHE A 55 13.61 12.37 -0.78
N THR A 56 13.72 13.43 -1.59
CA THR A 56 13.60 13.34 -3.05
C THR A 56 14.78 12.63 -3.71
N SER A 57 15.94 12.66 -3.06
CA SER A 57 17.22 12.13 -3.55
C SER A 57 17.87 11.21 -2.52
N THR A 58 17.11 10.72 -1.54
CA THR A 58 17.62 9.93 -0.42
C THR A 58 17.03 8.52 -0.44
N ALA A 59 17.88 7.51 -0.65
CA ALA A 59 17.50 6.11 -0.47
C ALA A 59 17.59 5.71 1.01
N SER A 60 16.45 5.57 1.69
CA SER A 60 16.42 5.31 3.14
C SER A 60 16.61 3.84 3.53
N CYS A 61 16.44 2.89 2.61
CA CYS A 61 16.56 1.46 2.90
C CYS A 61 16.97 0.63 1.68
N LYS A 62 17.49 -0.57 1.94
CA LYS A 62 17.59 -1.65 0.96
C LYS A 62 16.29 -2.46 0.97
N SER A 63 15.73 -2.75 -0.20
CA SER A 63 14.51 -3.54 -0.34
C SER A 63 14.66 -4.58 -1.47
N ALA A 64 13.89 -5.66 -1.36
CA ALA A 64 13.76 -6.70 -2.38
C ALA A 64 12.28 -7.05 -2.66
N ILE A 65 11.36 -6.16 -2.28
CA ILE A 65 9.90 -6.38 -2.37
C ILE A 65 9.38 -5.89 -3.71
N THR A 66 9.53 -4.60 -4.00
CA THR A 66 8.97 -3.96 -5.19
C THR A 66 10.02 -3.12 -5.86
N PHE A 67 9.99 -3.08 -7.19
CA PHE A 67 10.82 -2.21 -8.02
C PHE A 67 9.94 -1.38 -8.95
N ILE A 68 10.30 -0.10 -9.10
CA ILE A 68 9.63 0.83 -10.00
C ILE A 68 10.66 1.51 -10.91
N ASP A 69 10.42 1.48 -12.22
CA ASP A 69 11.07 2.37 -13.18
C ASP A 69 10.00 3.36 -13.69
N GLY A 70 10.02 4.56 -13.13
CA GLY A 70 9.02 5.61 -13.41
C GLY A 70 9.09 6.15 -14.84
N GLU A 71 10.28 6.13 -15.46
CA GLU A 71 10.46 6.59 -16.84
C GLU A 71 9.84 5.59 -17.82
N LYS A 72 10.06 4.29 -17.56
CA LYS A 72 9.59 3.21 -18.44
C LYS A 72 8.19 2.68 -18.11
N GLY A 73 7.58 3.12 -17.02
CA GLY A 73 6.27 2.62 -16.60
C GLY A 73 6.33 1.17 -16.10
N VAL A 74 7.42 0.77 -15.43
CA VAL A 74 7.60 -0.60 -14.93
C VAL A 74 7.24 -0.67 -13.45
N LEU A 75 6.45 -1.68 -13.07
CA LEU A 75 6.17 -2.06 -11.70
C LEU A 75 6.38 -3.56 -11.56
N LEU A 76 7.30 -3.96 -10.68
CA LEU A 76 7.60 -5.36 -10.39
C LEU A 76 7.35 -5.66 -8.92
N TYR A 77 6.62 -6.73 -8.62
CA TYR A 77 6.62 -7.34 -7.28
C TYR A 77 7.49 -8.59 -7.30
N ARG A 78 8.54 -8.63 -6.47
CA ARG A 78 9.53 -9.72 -6.42
C ARG A 78 10.12 -10.07 -7.79
N GLY A 79 10.18 -9.11 -8.71
CA GLY A 79 10.65 -9.29 -10.08
C GLY A 79 9.57 -9.63 -11.12
N TYR A 80 8.35 -9.99 -10.69
CA TYR A 80 7.24 -10.27 -11.58
C TYR A 80 6.54 -8.97 -12.02
N PRO A 81 6.30 -8.76 -13.33
CA PRO A 81 5.54 -7.62 -13.82
C PRO A 81 4.11 -7.60 -13.26
N ILE A 82 3.62 -6.42 -12.89
CA ILE A 82 2.27 -6.27 -12.32
C ILE A 82 1.16 -6.74 -13.28
N GLN A 83 1.37 -6.60 -14.59
CA GLN A 83 0.44 -7.07 -15.63
C GLN A 83 0.26 -8.58 -15.59
N GLU A 84 1.35 -9.33 -15.41
CA GLU A 84 1.34 -10.80 -15.31
C GLU A 84 0.59 -11.23 -14.04
N LEU A 85 0.91 -10.62 -12.90
CA LEU A 85 0.25 -10.93 -11.63
C LEU A 85 -1.26 -10.63 -11.67
N ALA A 86 -1.67 -9.48 -12.23
CA ALA A 86 -3.09 -9.12 -12.32
C ALA A 86 -3.88 -9.95 -13.35
N ALA A 87 -3.20 -10.61 -14.29
CA ALA A 87 -3.80 -11.47 -15.30
C ALA A 87 -3.88 -12.94 -14.87
N HIS A 88 -2.89 -13.41 -14.10
CA HIS A 88 -2.65 -14.83 -13.86
C HIS A 88 -2.59 -15.24 -12.39
N SER A 89 -2.68 -14.30 -11.45
CA SER A 89 -2.71 -14.58 -10.01
C SER A 89 -3.96 -14.01 -9.36
N ASP A 90 -4.25 -14.49 -8.15
CA ASP A 90 -5.21 -13.87 -7.24
C ASP A 90 -4.52 -13.07 -6.12
N TYR A 91 -5.31 -12.29 -5.38
CA TYR A 91 -4.77 -11.45 -4.31
C TYR A 91 -4.07 -12.25 -3.19
N MET A 92 -4.47 -13.49 -2.92
CA MET A 92 -3.83 -14.32 -1.89
C MET A 92 -2.47 -14.84 -2.33
N GLU A 93 -2.31 -15.19 -3.60
CA GLU A 93 -0.99 -15.50 -4.19
C GLU A 93 -0.05 -14.30 -4.13
N VAL A 94 -0.56 -13.10 -4.44
CA VAL A 94 0.25 -11.87 -4.36
C VAL A 94 0.63 -11.53 -2.92
N CYS A 95 -0.26 -11.73 -1.95
CA CYS A 95 0.08 -11.57 -0.53
C CYS A 95 1.19 -12.54 -0.11
N TYR A 96 1.09 -13.82 -0.50
CA TYR A 96 2.12 -14.81 -0.23
C TYR A 96 3.46 -14.40 -0.87
N LEU A 97 3.45 -14.03 -2.15
CA LEU A 97 4.63 -13.55 -2.88
C LEU A 97 5.32 -12.39 -2.16
N LEU A 98 4.55 -11.40 -1.72
CA LEU A 98 5.09 -10.22 -1.05
C LEU A 98 5.68 -10.57 0.33
N LEU A 99 5.10 -11.50 1.08
CA LEU A 99 5.60 -11.94 2.39
C LEU A 99 6.82 -12.85 2.28
N TYR A 100 6.75 -13.88 1.43
CA TYR A 100 7.73 -14.97 1.37
C TYR A 100 8.81 -14.79 0.29
N GLY A 101 8.55 -13.97 -0.72
CA GLY A 101 9.51 -13.67 -1.78
C GLY A 101 9.34 -14.48 -3.07
N GLU A 102 8.62 -15.58 -3.02
CA GLU A 102 8.38 -16.49 -4.15
C GLU A 102 6.87 -16.80 -4.26
N LEU A 103 6.41 -17.20 -5.46
CA LEU A 103 5.03 -17.64 -5.65
C LEU A 103 4.79 -19.00 -4.94
N PRO A 104 3.62 -19.21 -4.31
CA PRO A 104 3.34 -20.46 -3.60
C PRO A 104 3.09 -21.61 -4.58
N SER A 105 3.48 -22.82 -4.17
CA SER A 105 2.92 -24.05 -4.72
C SER A 105 1.42 -24.20 -4.35
N PRO A 106 0.66 -25.07 -5.03
CA PRO A 106 -0.76 -25.28 -4.71
C PRO A 106 -1.03 -25.67 -3.25
N ALA A 107 -0.11 -26.43 -2.63
CA ALA A 107 -0.24 -26.84 -1.22
C ALA A 107 0.01 -25.66 -0.27
N GLU A 108 1.08 -24.89 -0.50
CA GLU A 108 1.39 -23.69 0.30
C GLU A 108 0.30 -22.63 0.19
N LYS A 109 -0.27 -22.45 -1.01
CA LYS A 109 -1.40 -21.55 -1.22
C LYS A 109 -2.61 -21.98 -0.42
N ALA A 110 -2.94 -23.28 -0.44
CA ALA A 110 -4.09 -23.80 0.30
C ALA A 110 -3.93 -23.61 1.82
N GLU A 111 -2.74 -23.86 2.35
CA GLU A 111 -2.39 -23.63 3.76
C GLU A 111 -2.48 -22.15 4.12
N PHE A 112 -1.84 -21.27 3.34
CA PHE A 112 -1.87 -19.83 3.56
C PHE A 112 -3.30 -19.28 3.56
N VAL A 113 -4.13 -19.66 2.57
CA VAL A 113 -5.53 -19.25 2.50
C VAL A 113 -6.31 -19.76 3.70
N ASN A 114 -6.06 -21.00 4.13
CA ASN A 114 -6.68 -21.56 5.32
C ASN A 114 -6.34 -20.76 6.58
N ASP A 115 -5.07 -20.43 6.78
CA ASP A 115 -4.62 -19.67 7.95
C ASP A 115 -5.23 -18.26 7.99
N ILE A 116 -5.28 -17.58 6.84
CA ILE A 116 -5.93 -16.27 6.72
C ILE A 116 -7.43 -16.38 7.06
N LYS A 117 -8.14 -17.36 6.51
CA LYS A 117 -9.58 -17.56 6.76
C LYS A 117 -9.89 -17.72 8.26
N HIS A 118 -9.06 -18.47 8.98
CA HIS A 118 -9.24 -18.71 10.41
C HIS A 118 -8.88 -17.51 11.32
N HIS A 119 -8.40 -16.41 10.74
CA HIS A 119 -8.12 -15.16 11.46
C HIS A 119 -9.06 -14.01 11.08
N THR A 120 -10.07 -14.23 10.23
CA THR A 120 -10.95 -13.16 9.70
C THR A 120 -11.91 -12.56 10.74
N LEU A 121 -12.31 -13.33 11.76
CA LEU A 121 -13.20 -12.87 12.83
C LEU A 121 -12.51 -11.84 13.73
N LEU A 122 -13.24 -10.77 14.06
CA LEU A 122 -12.82 -9.80 15.07
C LEU A 122 -13.30 -10.27 16.45
N HIS A 123 -12.53 -9.93 17.49
CA HIS A 123 -12.98 -10.13 18.87
C HIS A 123 -14.29 -9.36 19.11
N ASP A 124 -15.30 -9.98 19.74
CA ASP A 124 -16.65 -9.40 19.86
C ASP A 124 -16.67 -8.03 20.56
N GLN A 125 -15.80 -7.81 21.55
CA GLN A 125 -15.69 -6.50 22.21
C GLN A 125 -15.30 -5.36 21.25
N LEU A 126 -14.67 -5.61 20.10
CA LEU A 126 -14.41 -4.58 19.09
C LEU A 126 -15.71 -4.00 18.52
N MET A 127 -16.82 -4.74 18.53
CA MET A 127 -18.13 -4.24 18.08
C MET A 127 -18.59 -3.04 18.92
N LEU A 128 -18.24 -3.01 20.22
CA LEU A 128 -18.53 -1.88 21.10
C LEU A 128 -17.68 -0.66 20.73
N PHE A 129 -16.43 -0.88 20.30
CA PHE A 129 -15.54 0.20 19.88
C PHE A 129 -16.07 0.91 18.62
N PHE A 130 -16.62 0.18 17.64
CA PHE A 130 -17.28 0.79 16.49
C PHE A 130 -18.45 1.72 16.89
N ARG A 131 -19.21 1.36 17.93
CA ARG A 131 -20.33 2.17 18.44
C ARG A 131 -19.90 3.46 19.14
N GLY A 132 -18.60 3.59 19.47
CA GLY A 132 -18.03 4.83 20.00
C GLY A 132 -17.89 5.95 18.96
N PHE A 133 -17.89 5.62 17.66
CA PHE A 133 -17.82 6.62 16.60
C PHE A 133 -19.20 7.23 16.31
N THR A 134 -19.22 8.48 15.81
CA THR A 134 -20.44 9.06 15.25
C THR A 134 -20.81 8.38 13.93
N ARG A 135 -22.10 8.32 13.59
CA ARG A 135 -22.56 7.72 12.31
C ARG A 135 -22.07 8.49 11.08
N SER A 136 -21.80 9.78 11.23
CA SER A 136 -21.23 10.65 10.19
C SER A 136 -19.72 10.58 10.10
N ALA A 137 -19.04 9.76 10.92
CA ALA A 137 -17.60 9.62 10.87
C ALA A 137 -17.14 9.12 9.50
N HIS A 138 -16.06 9.68 8.97
CA HIS A 138 -15.47 9.21 7.73
C HIS A 138 -14.95 7.77 7.92
N PRO A 139 -15.21 6.82 7.00
CA PRO A 139 -14.77 5.42 7.15
C PRO A 139 -13.27 5.28 7.45
N MET A 140 -12.41 6.09 6.84
CA MET A 140 -10.96 6.08 7.13
C MET A 140 -10.63 6.47 8.58
N ALA A 141 -11.39 7.37 9.22
CA ALA A 141 -11.19 7.70 10.63
C ALA A 141 -11.50 6.50 11.53
N ILE A 142 -12.57 5.76 11.20
CA ILE A 142 -12.94 4.51 11.87
C ILE A 142 -11.83 3.48 11.68
N MET A 143 -11.33 3.31 10.45
CA MET A 143 -10.21 2.40 10.15
C MET A 143 -8.98 2.70 11.00
N VAL A 144 -8.53 3.97 11.07
CA VAL A 144 -7.38 4.37 11.90
C VAL A 144 -7.60 3.99 13.36
N GLY A 145 -8.76 4.33 13.93
CA GLY A 145 -9.05 4.05 15.33
C GLY A 145 -9.15 2.56 15.64
N VAL A 146 -9.88 1.79 14.82
CA VAL A 146 -10.11 0.36 15.05
C VAL A 146 -8.82 -0.44 14.87
N VAL A 147 -8.06 -0.18 13.79
CA VAL A 147 -6.79 -0.89 13.55
C VAL A 147 -5.77 -0.57 14.63
N GLY A 148 -5.69 0.70 15.09
CA GLY A 148 -4.86 1.05 16.24
C GLY A 148 -5.29 0.32 17.51
N ALA A 149 -6.60 0.20 17.77
CA ALA A 149 -7.14 -0.51 18.92
C ALA A 149 -6.83 -2.01 18.92
N LEU A 150 -6.60 -2.66 17.77
CA LEU A 150 -6.18 -4.07 17.70
C LEU A 150 -4.92 -4.35 18.53
N SER A 151 -4.03 -3.36 18.68
CA SER A 151 -2.85 -3.49 19.54
C SER A 151 -3.20 -3.81 21.00
N ALA A 152 -4.37 -3.39 21.49
CA ALA A 152 -4.84 -3.70 22.84
C ALA A 152 -5.52 -5.08 22.95
N PHE A 153 -5.98 -5.68 21.85
CA PHE A 153 -6.62 -6.99 21.85
C PHE A 153 -5.64 -8.13 21.60
N TYR A 154 -4.53 -7.85 20.91
CA TYR A 154 -3.55 -8.84 20.47
C TYR A 154 -2.17 -8.58 21.07
N HIS A 155 -2.08 -7.88 22.20
CA HIS A 155 -0.79 -7.45 22.79
C HIS A 155 0.12 -8.62 23.18
N GLU A 156 -0.43 -9.80 23.49
CA GLU A 156 0.33 -10.97 23.95
C GLU A 156 1.15 -11.64 22.84
N ASP A 157 0.77 -11.46 21.57
CA ASP A 157 1.41 -12.10 20.41
C ASP A 157 2.02 -11.08 19.43
N THR A 158 2.67 -10.03 19.95
CA THR A 158 3.21 -8.93 19.13
C THR A 158 4.67 -8.59 19.43
N ASP A 159 5.43 -9.52 20.02
CA ASP A 159 6.88 -9.38 20.14
C ASP A 159 7.51 -9.31 18.75
N ILE A 160 8.07 -8.14 18.43
CA ILE A 160 8.70 -7.88 17.14
C ILE A 160 10.04 -8.59 16.97
N TYR A 161 10.63 -9.15 18.04
CA TYR A 161 11.87 -9.92 17.95
C TYR A 161 11.60 -11.40 17.66
N ASP A 162 10.41 -11.89 17.98
CA ASP A 162 9.94 -13.25 17.69
C ASP A 162 9.43 -13.38 16.23
N PRO A 163 10.08 -14.20 15.38
CA PRO A 163 9.64 -14.43 14.00
C PRO A 163 8.21 -14.97 13.85
N GLU A 164 7.76 -15.83 14.76
CA GLU A 164 6.44 -16.46 14.69
C GLU A 164 5.36 -15.43 15.01
N GLN A 165 5.57 -14.63 16.06
CA GLN A 165 4.64 -13.55 16.42
C GLN A 165 4.58 -12.46 15.35
N ARG A 166 5.71 -12.11 14.72
CA ARG A 166 5.70 -11.19 13.56
C ARG A 166 4.82 -11.72 12.43
N MET A 167 4.94 -13.01 12.11
CA MET A 167 4.16 -13.62 11.03
C MET A 167 2.68 -13.71 11.39
N LEU A 168 2.36 -14.11 12.62
CA LEU A 168 0.99 -14.14 13.14
C LEU A 168 0.32 -12.76 13.12
N ALA A 169 1.06 -11.71 13.47
CA ALA A 169 0.58 -10.33 13.36
C ALA A 169 0.27 -9.97 11.90
N ALA A 170 1.15 -10.31 10.94
CA ALA A 170 0.91 -10.09 9.51
C ALA A 170 -0.34 -10.83 9.02
N TYR A 171 -0.53 -12.09 9.41
CA TYR A 171 -1.72 -12.89 9.08
C TYR A 171 -2.99 -12.24 9.64
N ARG A 172 -2.98 -11.83 10.91
CA ARG A 172 -4.10 -11.14 11.56
C ARG A 172 -4.42 -9.82 10.85
N ILE A 173 -3.42 -9.04 10.42
CA ILE A 173 -3.64 -7.80 9.67
C ILE A 173 -4.33 -8.09 8.34
N ILE A 174 -3.78 -9.01 7.54
CA ILE A 174 -4.33 -9.37 6.22
C ILE A 174 -5.75 -9.92 6.34
N ALA A 175 -5.99 -10.80 7.31
CA ALA A 175 -7.28 -11.45 7.52
C ALA A 175 -8.37 -10.49 8.03
N LYS A 176 -8.03 -9.54 8.91
CA LYS A 176 -9.00 -8.69 9.60
C LYS A 176 -9.31 -7.40 8.85
N MET A 177 -8.42 -6.93 7.98
CA MET A 177 -8.60 -5.66 7.26
C MET A 177 -9.92 -5.58 6.47
N PRO A 178 -10.35 -6.64 5.73
CA PRO A 178 -11.63 -6.62 5.02
C PRO A 178 -12.83 -6.52 5.96
N THR A 179 -12.80 -7.26 7.07
CA THR A 179 -13.86 -7.24 8.08
C THR A 179 -14.01 -5.85 8.68
N ILE A 180 -12.89 -5.20 9.04
CA ILE A 180 -12.90 -3.84 9.59
C ILE A 180 -13.41 -2.83 8.55
N GLY A 181 -12.95 -2.93 7.30
CA GLY A 181 -13.38 -2.05 6.21
C GLY A 181 -14.89 -2.16 5.93
N ALA A 182 -15.40 -3.39 5.82
CA ALA A 182 -16.83 -3.63 5.65
C ALA A 182 -17.64 -3.09 6.84
N TYR A 183 -17.15 -3.25 8.07
CA TYR A 183 -17.84 -2.77 9.26
C TYR A 183 -17.85 -1.25 9.33
N ALA A 184 -16.73 -0.59 8.98
CA ALA A 184 -16.67 0.86 8.88
C ALA A 184 -17.72 1.39 7.88
N TYR A 185 -17.80 0.82 6.68
CA TYR A 185 -18.82 1.19 5.69
C TYR A 185 -20.24 1.01 6.24
N ARG A 186 -20.58 -0.20 6.70
CA ARG A 186 -21.93 -0.51 7.20
C ARG A 186 -22.33 0.34 8.39
N TYR A 187 -21.38 0.66 9.26
CA TYR A 187 -21.60 1.54 10.38
C TYR A 187 -22.06 2.92 9.91
N THR A 188 -21.42 3.49 8.89
CA THR A 188 -21.78 4.83 8.39
C THR A 188 -23.14 4.89 7.70
N ILE A 189 -23.60 3.78 7.11
CA ILE A 189 -24.93 3.69 6.46
C ILE A 189 -26.02 3.08 7.35
N GLY A 190 -25.73 2.82 8.63
CA GLY A 190 -26.72 2.32 9.59
C GLY A 190 -27.12 0.85 9.42
N ARG A 191 -26.33 0.03 8.71
CA ARG A 191 -26.63 -1.40 8.49
C ARG A 191 -26.01 -2.29 9.59
N PRO A 192 -26.62 -3.45 9.92
CA PRO A 192 -26.05 -4.40 10.88
C PRO A 192 -24.78 -5.05 10.33
N PHE A 193 -23.78 -5.32 11.16
CA PHE A 193 -22.55 -6.01 10.75
C PHE A 193 -22.82 -7.43 10.25
N VAL A 194 -21.96 -7.91 9.34
CA VAL A 194 -22.08 -9.23 8.69
C VAL A 194 -20.76 -9.98 8.86
N TYR A 195 -20.81 -11.15 9.50
CA TYR A 195 -19.62 -11.95 9.72
C TYR A 195 -19.00 -12.50 8.42
N PRO A 196 -17.66 -12.70 8.41
CA PRO A 196 -16.98 -13.36 7.31
C PRO A 196 -17.45 -14.81 7.12
N ARG A 197 -17.37 -15.29 5.88
CA ARG A 197 -17.72 -16.64 5.45
C ARG A 197 -16.51 -17.38 4.92
N ASN A 198 -16.20 -18.55 5.50
CA ASN A 198 -15.02 -19.35 5.14
C ASN A 198 -15.14 -20.05 3.79
N ASP A 199 -16.36 -20.22 3.26
CA ASP A 199 -16.61 -20.79 1.94
C ASP A 199 -16.34 -19.80 0.80
N PHE A 200 -16.21 -18.50 1.10
CA PHE A 200 -15.87 -17.46 0.13
C PHE A 200 -14.36 -17.22 0.00
N SER A 201 -13.95 -16.79 -1.18
CA SER A 201 -12.64 -16.19 -1.43
C SER A 201 -12.52 -14.83 -0.74
N TYR A 202 -11.31 -14.26 -0.72
CA TYR A 202 -11.03 -12.99 -0.05
C TYR A 202 -11.90 -11.84 -0.61
N ALA A 203 -11.97 -11.70 -1.93
CA ALA A 203 -12.76 -10.68 -2.60
C ALA A 203 -14.29 -10.94 -2.48
N GLU A 204 -14.75 -12.19 -2.61
CA GLU A 204 -16.15 -12.55 -2.38
C GLU A 204 -16.60 -12.19 -0.97
N ASN A 205 -15.76 -12.50 0.02
CA ASN A 205 -16.07 -12.25 1.42
C ASN A 205 -16.15 -10.74 1.70
N LEU A 206 -15.26 -9.94 1.12
CA LEU A 206 -15.33 -8.47 1.22
C LEU A 206 -16.62 -7.92 0.59
N LEU A 207 -17.01 -8.36 -0.60
CA LEU A 207 -18.28 -7.95 -1.23
C LEU A 207 -19.49 -8.38 -0.39
N TYR A 208 -19.51 -9.64 0.05
CA TYR A 208 -20.57 -10.19 0.88
C TYR A 208 -20.73 -9.40 2.18
N MET A 209 -19.65 -9.20 2.94
CA MET A 209 -19.70 -8.44 4.18
C MET A 209 -20.15 -7.00 3.91
N THR A 210 -19.68 -6.36 2.84
CA THR A 210 -20.00 -4.96 2.53
C THR A 210 -21.47 -4.76 2.15
N PHE A 211 -22.02 -5.63 1.28
CA PHE A 211 -23.28 -5.33 0.59
C PHE A 211 -24.48 -6.20 0.99
N SER A 212 -24.26 -7.40 1.54
CA SER A 212 -25.37 -8.29 1.91
C SER A 212 -26.30 -7.68 2.96
N VAL A 213 -27.57 -8.08 2.96
CA VAL A 213 -28.55 -7.69 3.97
C VAL A 213 -29.27 -8.92 4.50
N PRO A 214 -29.78 -8.91 5.74
CA PRO A 214 -30.47 -10.08 6.30
C PRO A 214 -31.80 -10.43 5.61
N SER A 215 -32.35 -9.51 4.82
CA SER A 215 -33.66 -9.64 4.20
C SER A 215 -33.67 -10.44 2.89
N GLU A 216 -32.52 -10.75 2.31
CA GLU A 216 -32.41 -11.52 1.07
C GLU A 216 -31.06 -12.24 0.98
N GLU A 217 -31.00 -13.28 0.15
CA GLU A 217 -29.75 -13.95 -0.15
C GLU A 217 -28.87 -13.07 -1.05
N TYR A 218 -27.59 -12.94 -0.69
CA TYR A 218 -26.61 -12.20 -1.47
C TYR A 218 -25.58 -13.15 -2.06
N GLN A 219 -25.57 -13.27 -3.38
CA GLN A 219 -24.52 -13.95 -4.13
C GLN A 219 -23.60 -12.91 -4.77
N PRO A 220 -22.30 -12.86 -4.42
CA PRO A 220 -21.35 -11.97 -5.08
C PRO A 220 -21.31 -12.22 -6.59
N ASN A 221 -21.43 -11.15 -7.40
CA ASN A 221 -21.35 -11.26 -8.85
C ASN A 221 -19.90 -11.62 -9.26
N PRO A 222 -19.66 -12.72 -10.01
CA PRO A 222 -18.32 -13.14 -10.40
C PRO A 222 -17.49 -12.06 -11.12
N VAL A 223 -18.15 -11.19 -11.91
CA VAL A 223 -17.49 -10.07 -12.60
C VAL A 223 -16.96 -9.04 -11.59
N LEU A 224 -17.76 -8.70 -10.58
CA LEU A 224 -17.37 -7.76 -9.52
C LEU A 224 -16.31 -8.36 -8.57
N VAL A 225 -16.40 -9.67 -8.30
CA VAL A 225 -15.39 -10.40 -7.51
C VAL A 225 -14.03 -10.28 -8.19
N LYS A 226 -13.96 -10.60 -9.49
CA LYS A 226 -12.72 -10.51 -10.28
C LYS A 226 -12.19 -9.08 -10.35
N ALA A 227 -13.08 -8.10 -10.53
CA ALA A 227 -12.69 -6.69 -10.55
C ALA A 227 -12.10 -6.25 -9.20
N LEU A 228 -12.71 -6.64 -8.09
CA LEU A 228 -12.23 -6.33 -6.75
C LEU A 228 -10.89 -7.01 -6.45
N ASP A 229 -10.72 -8.28 -6.85
CA ASP A 229 -9.46 -9.00 -6.67
C ASP A 229 -8.30 -8.31 -7.41
N ARG A 230 -8.54 -7.89 -8.67
CA ARG A 230 -7.58 -7.06 -9.43
C ARG A 230 -7.29 -5.73 -8.74
N ILE A 231 -8.31 -5.04 -8.21
CA ILE A 231 -8.10 -3.79 -7.46
C ILE A 231 -7.16 -4.03 -6.27
N LEU A 232 -7.36 -5.12 -5.53
CA LEU A 232 -6.51 -5.48 -4.39
C LEU A 232 -5.07 -5.77 -4.83
N ILE A 233 -4.86 -6.54 -5.91
CA ILE A 233 -3.52 -6.81 -6.47
C ILE A 233 -2.80 -5.52 -6.86
N LEU A 234 -3.47 -4.63 -7.59
CA LEU A 234 -2.90 -3.38 -8.10
C LEU A 234 -2.54 -2.37 -6.99
N HIS A 235 -3.08 -2.56 -5.78
CA HIS A 235 -2.82 -1.71 -4.62
C HIS A 235 -2.09 -2.46 -3.49
N ALA A 236 -1.60 -3.68 -3.74
CA ALA A 236 -0.95 -4.51 -2.72
C ALA A 236 0.34 -3.88 -2.16
N ASP A 237 1.18 -3.29 -3.02
CA ASP A 237 2.35 -2.51 -2.61
C ASP A 237 2.71 -1.45 -3.65
N HIS A 238 3.46 -0.43 -3.26
CA HIS A 238 3.96 0.58 -4.18
C HIS A 238 5.28 1.21 -3.71
N GLU A 239 6.24 0.37 -3.31
CA GLU A 239 7.61 0.77 -2.95
C GLU A 239 7.63 1.79 -1.78
N GLN A 240 8.61 2.72 -1.70
CA GLN A 240 8.79 3.69 -0.63
C GLN A 240 7.91 4.93 -0.85
N ASN A 241 6.59 4.74 -0.82
CA ASN A 241 5.63 5.84 -0.74
C ASN A 241 5.44 6.32 0.71
N ALA A 242 4.75 7.46 0.89
CA ALA A 242 4.61 8.12 2.19
C ALA A 242 4.06 7.22 3.31
N SER A 243 3.05 6.38 3.01
CA SER A 243 2.48 5.47 4.00
C SER A 243 3.43 4.32 4.33
N THR A 244 4.12 3.74 3.34
CA THR A 244 5.14 2.71 3.58
C THR A 244 6.31 3.25 4.41
N SER A 245 6.79 4.46 4.10
CA SER A 245 7.83 5.13 4.89
C SER A 245 7.36 5.41 6.32
N THR A 246 6.09 5.79 6.51
CA THR A 246 5.49 5.99 7.84
C THR A 246 5.45 4.69 8.64
N VAL A 247 5.01 3.58 8.05
CA VAL A 247 5.00 2.25 8.69
C VAL A 247 6.41 1.84 9.10
N ARG A 248 7.39 2.01 8.20
CA ARG A 248 8.81 1.69 8.49
C ARG A 248 9.38 2.55 9.61
N LEU A 249 9.09 3.85 9.61
CA LEU A 249 9.61 4.79 10.60
C LEU A 249 8.97 4.56 11.98
N ALA A 250 7.66 4.28 12.04
CA ALA A 250 7.01 3.90 13.28
C ALA A 250 7.59 2.57 13.81
N GLY A 251 7.72 1.56 12.93
CA GLY A 251 8.24 0.25 13.30
C GLY A 251 9.69 0.27 13.77
N SER A 252 10.54 1.18 13.26
CA SER A 252 11.95 1.26 13.68
C SER A 252 12.12 1.70 15.14
N SER A 253 11.11 2.32 15.75
CA SER A 253 11.08 2.63 17.18
C SER A 253 10.70 1.43 18.07
N GLY A 254 10.36 0.29 17.46
CA GLY A 254 9.87 -0.90 18.14
C GLY A 254 8.36 -0.89 18.40
N ALA A 255 7.60 -0.03 17.70
CA ALA A 255 6.16 0.07 17.88
C ALA A 255 5.43 -1.21 17.43
N ASN A 256 4.33 -1.52 18.11
CA ASN A 256 3.45 -2.65 17.81
C ASN A 256 3.03 -2.67 16.31
N PRO A 257 2.99 -3.85 15.64
CA PRO A 257 2.65 -3.93 14.22
C PRO A 257 1.29 -3.31 13.85
N PHE A 258 0.26 -3.49 14.67
CA PHE A 258 -1.07 -2.92 14.42
C PHE A 258 -1.05 -1.38 14.50
N ALA A 259 -0.29 -0.83 15.45
CA ALA A 259 -0.10 0.61 15.57
C ALA A 259 0.68 1.18 14.37
N CYS A 260 1.69 0.45 13.89
CA CYS A 260 2.42 0.81 12.67
C CYS A 260 1.50 0.86 11.44
N ILE A 261 0.63 -0.15 11.27
CA ILE A 261 -0.36 -0.16 10.18
C ILE A 261 -1.37 0.99 10.34
N ALA A 262 -1.84 1.28 11.55
CA ALA A 262 -2.73 2.42 11.80
C ALA A 262 -2.08 3.76 11.38
N ALA A 263 -0.79 3.94 11.67
CA ALA A 263 -0.02 5.10 11.19
C ALA A 263 0.08 5.14 9.65
N GLY A 264 0.27 3.98 9.01
CA GLY A 264 0.22 3.82 7.56
C GLY A 264 -1.14 4.24 6.97
N ILE A 265 -2.24 3.79 7.57
CA ILE A 265 -3.62 4.17 7.16
C ILE A 265 -3.84 5.67 7.31
N ALA A 266 -3.38 6.27 8.41
CA ALA A 266 -3.47 7.71 8.63
C ALA A 266 -2.68 8.50 7.57
N SER A 267 -1.47 8.05 7.23
CA SER A 267 -0.67 8.62 6.14
C SER A 267 -1.35 8.46 4.77
N LEU A 268 -1.95 7.29 4.51
CA LEU A 268 -2.67 7.00 3.27
C LEU A 268 -3.94 7.84 3.12
N TRP A 269 -4.63 8.15 4.21
CA TRP A 269 -5.86 8.96 4.17
C TRP A 269 -5.62 10.41 3.70
N GLY A 270 -4.38 10.90 3.77
CA GLY A 270 -4.03 12.23 3.26
C GLY A 270 -4.48 12.44 1.79
N PRO A 271 -5.06 13.61 1.44
CA PRO A 271 -5.64 13.85 0.11
C PRO A 271 -4.60 13.78 -1.03
N ALA A 272 -3.33 14.07 -0.71
CA ALA A 272 -2.22 14.00 -1.66
C ALA A 272 -1.63 12.58 -1.83
N HIS A 273 -2.18 11.58 -1.12
CA HIS A 273 -1.76 10.19 -1.20
C HIS A 273 -2.96 9.30 -1.59
N GLY A 274 -3.51 8.49 -0.70
CA GLY A 274 -4.64 7.58 -0.99
C GLY A 274 -5.99 8.26 -1.12
N GLY A 275 -6.15 9.50 -0.61
CA GLY A 275 -7.38 10.28 -0.79
C GLY A 275 -7.64 10.75 -2.22
N ALA A 276 -6.68 10.56 -3.14
CA ALA A 276 -6.80 10.96 -4.54
C ALA A 276 -7.98 10.28 -5.26
N ASN A 277 -8.28 9.00 -4.96
CA ASN A 277 -9.38 8.27 -5.59
C ASN A 277 -10.74 8.91 -5.28
N GLU A 278 -10.95 9.30 -4.02
CA GLU A 278 -12.17 10.02 -3.60
C GLU A 278 -12.21 11.42 -4.24
N ALA A 279 -11.07 12.10 -4.34
CA ALA A 279 -10.98 13.41 -5.00
C ALA A 279 -11.32 13.34 -6.50
N VAL A 280 -10.96 12.25 -7.19
CA VAL A 280 -11.37 11.99 -8.59
C VAL A 280 -12.89 11.89 -8.69
N LEU A 281 -13.53 11.09 -7.83
CA LEU A 281 -14.99 10.93 -7.87
C LEU A 281 -15.70 12.24 -7.55
N LYS A 282 -15.23 13.00 -6.56
CA LYS A 282 -15.77 14.33 -6.24
C LYS A 282 -15.63 15.30 -7.42
N MET A 283 -14.46 15.32 -8.06
CA MET A 283 -14.23 16.13 -9.26
C MET A 283 -15.18 15.74 -10.40
N LEU A 284 -15.36 14.44 -10.67
CA LEU A 284 -16.27 13.98 -11.72
C LEU A 284 -17.73 14.34 -11.40
N MET A 285 -18.15 14.26 -10.13
CA MET A 285 -19.47 14.73 -9.68
C MET A 285 -19.62 16.26 -9.80
N GLU A 286 -18.59 17.04 -9.50
CA GLU A 286 -18.56 18.50 -9.68
C GLU A 286 -18.68 18.90 -11.15
N ILE A 287 -18.04 18.14 -12.05
CA ILE A 287 -18.17 18.31 -13.50
C ILE A 287 -19.60 17.97 -13.94
N GLY A 288 -20.11 16.81 -13.51
CA GLY A 288 -21.49 16.35 -13.72
C GLY A 288 -21.80 15.87 -15.15
N ASP A 289 -21.54 16.71 -16.16
CA ASP A 289 -21.89 16.43 -17.57
C ASP A 289 -20.69 16.61 -18.52
N LYS A 290 -20.59 15.74 -19.52
CA LYS A 290 -19.51 15.77 -20.54
C LYS A 290 -19.38 17.12 -21.27
N ARG A 291 -20.47 17.88 -21.40
CA ARG A 291 -20.48 19.23 -22.02
C ARG A 291 -19.68 20.24 -21.23
N ARG A 292 -19.48 20.01 -19.92
CA ARG A 292 -18.68 20.88 -19.05
C ARG A 292 -17.19 20.54 -19.06
N ILE A 293 -16.78 19.45 -19.70
CA ILE A 293 -15.35 19.08 -19.76
C ILE A 293 -14.47 20.22 -20.30
N PRO A 294 -14.81 20.92 -21.40
CA PRO A 294 -13.98 22.04 -21.89
C PRO A 294 -13.77 23.16 -20.87
N GLU A 295 -14.80 23.48 -20.07
CA GLU A 295 -14.75 24.46 -18.97
C GLU A 295 -13.70 24.06 -17.93
N TYR A 296 -13.75 22.82 -17.43
CA TYR A 296 -12.83 22.34 -16.40
C TYR A 296 -11.41 22.12 -16.92
N ILE A 297 -11.25 21.78 -18.20
CA ILE A 297 -9.93 21.76 -18.84
C ILE A 297 -9.33 23.16 -18.93
N ALA A 298 -10.14 24.19 -19.22
CA ALA A 298 -9.67 25.57 -19.20
C ALA A 298 -9.26 26.01 -17.79
N ARG A 299 -10.08 25.70 -16.78
CA ARG A 299 -9.76 25.93 -15.36
C ARG A 299 -8.45 25.28 -14.94
N ALA A 300 -8.24 24.00 -15.29
CA ALA A 300 -7.02 23.28 -14.93
C ALA A 300 -5.74 23.84 -15.59
N LYS A 301 -5.87 24.52 -16.73
CA LYS A 301 -4.76 25.16 -17.45
C LYS A 301 -4.48 26.59 -16.96
N ASP A 302 -5.45 27.23 -16.30
CA ASP A 302 -5.27 28.56 -15.73
C ASP A 302 -4.38 28.48 -14.49
N LYS A 303 -3.25 29.18 -14.53
CA LYS A 303 -2.30 29.23 -13.41
C LYS A 303 -2.87 29.96 -12.18
N ASN A 304 -3.91 30.77 -12.38
CA ASN A 304 -4.58 31.53 -11.32
C ASN A 304 -5.80 30.81 -10.73
N ASP A 305 -6.29 29.76 -11.37
CA ASP A 305 -7.36 28.92 -10.81
C ASP A 305 -6.73 27.83 -9.91
N PRO A 306 -7.20 27.64 -8.67
CA PRO A 306 -6.74 26.57 -7.79
C PRO A 306 -7.16 25.16 -8.25
N PHE A 307 -8.08 25.03 -9.21
CA PHE A 307 -8.58 23.75 -9.72
C PHE A 307 -7.46 22.89 -10.33
N ARG A 308 -7.46 21.60 -10.02
CA ARG A 308 -6.50 20.62 -10.54
C ARG A 308 -7.24 19.37 -10.99
N LEU A 309 -6.75 18.75 -12.07
CA LEU A 309 -7.26 17.48 -12.56
C LEU A 309 -6.78 16.33 -11.67
N MET A 310 -7.67 15.89 -10.78
CA MET A 310 -7.42 14.75 -9.90
C MET A 310 -7.32 13.47 -10.72
N GLY A 311 -6.42 12.55 -10.32
CA GLY A 311 -6.19 11.28 -11.03
C GLY A 311 -5.36 11.41 -12.32
N PHE A 312 -4.82 12.60 -12.61
CA PHE A 312 -3.88 12.83 -13.71
C PHE A 312 -2.49 13.20 -13.20
N GLY A 313 -1.48 12.62 -13.82
CA GLY A 313 -0.08 12.75 -13.40
C GLY A 313 0.28 11.82 -12.25
N HIS A 314 1.56 11.49 -12.15
CA HIS A 314 2.07 10.62 -11.10
C HIS A 314 3.45 11.12 -10.66
N ARG A 315 3.75 11.05 -9.35
CA ARG A 315 5.04 11.53 -8.82
C ARG A 315 6.22 10.72 -9.37
N VAL A 316 6.02 9.40 -9.45
CA VAL A 316 7.00 8.42 -9.93
C VAL A 316 6.92 8.20 -11.45
N TYR A 317 5.77 7.76 -11.98
CA TYR A 317 5.61 7.52 -13.42
C TYR A 317 5.57 8.81 -14.25
N LYS A 318 6.52 8.98 -15.17
CA LYS A 318 6.57 10.11 -16.11
C LYS A 318 5.83 9.84 -17.41
N SER A 319 5.78 8.58 -17.84
CA SER A 319 5.15 8.16 -19.09
C SER A 319 3.69 7.75 -18.86
N TYR A 320 3.44 6.60 -18.26
CA TYR A 320 2.13 6.09 -17.90
C TYR A 320 2.20 5.22 -16.65
N ASP A 321 1.09 5.09 -15.93
CA ASP A 321 0.97 4.17 -14.80
C ASP A 321 0.57 2.77 -15.32
N PRO A 322 1.41 1.73 -15.16
CA PRO A 322 1.11 0.38 -15.65
C PRO A 322 -0.14 -0.23 -15.02
N ARG A 323 -0.53 0.22 -13.83
CA ARG A 323 -1.73 -0.26 -13.13
C ARG A 323 -3.00 0.30 -13.75
N ALA A 324 -2.94 1.53 -14.26
CA ALA A 324 -4.10 2.22 -14.81
C ALA A 324 -4.63 1.55 -16.09
N GLU A 325 -3.75 0.93 -16.89
CA GLU A 325 -4.15 0.18 -18.08
C GLU A 325 -5.02 -1.04 -17.73
N ILE A 326 -4.57 -1.83 -16.75
CA ILE A 326 -5.29 -3.01 -16.24
C ILE A 326 -6.60 -2.57 -15.57
N MET A 327 -6.57 -1.49 -14.81
CA MET A 327 -7.76 -0.92 -14.17
C MET A 327 -8.77 -0.48 -15.24
N ARG A 328 -8.32 0.20 -16.30
CA ARG A 328 -9.16 0.63 -17.40
C ARG A 328 -9.82 -0.55 -18.10
N GLN A 329 -9.08 -1.62 -18.37
CA GLN A 329 -9.65 -2.85 -18.94
C GLN A 329 -10.73 -3.43 -18.02
N THR A 330 -10.44 -3.52 -16.71
CA THR A 330 -11.38 -4.00 -15.71
C THR A 330 -12.64 -3.14 -15.64
N CYS A 331 -12.51 -1.81 -15.76
CA CYS A 331 -13.66 -0.90 -15.83
C CYS A 331 -14.56 -1.11 -17.06
N TYR A 332 -14.07 -1.67 -18.17
CA TYR A 332 -14.91 -2.03 -19.32
C TYR A 332 -15.57 -3.42 -19.17
N GLU A 333 -15.04 -4.28 -18.29
CA GLU A 333 -15.61 -5.60 -18.02
C GLU A 333 -16.85 -5.52 -17.10
N VAL A 334 -16.98 -4.45 -16.31
CA VAL A 334 -18.07 -4.19 -15.33
C VAL A 334 -19.18 -3.32 -15.93
#